data_AF-I2FIG4-F1
#
_entry.id   AF-I2FIG4-F1
#
_cell.length_a   1.000
_cell.length_b   1.000
_cell.length_c   1.000
_cell.angle_alpha   90.00
_cell.angle_beta   90.00
_cell.angle_gamma   90.00
#
_symmetry.space_group_name_H-M   'P 1'
#
loop_
_entity.id
_entity.type
_entity.pdbx_description
1 polymer ?
#
loop_
_entity_poly.entity_id
_entity_poly.type
_entity_poly.pdbx_seq_one_letter_code
_entity_poly.pdbx_strand_id
1 'polypeptide(L)'
;LKYTLFQIFGRIDRPEASRIALLLMASQEPPRLARNLIRYVQGLKKKKVIVIPVGIGPHANLKQIRNIEKQAPENKAFVLSSVDELEQRRDEIINYLCDLAPEPPGPTQQSPVAPVTVGPELSGVLSSGPKRNPMALDVVFVLEGSDKVGEASF
;
A
#
# COMPACT_ATOMS: atom_id res chain seq x y z
N LEU A 1 7.39 -11.84 1.67
CA LEU A 1 6.58 -11.77 0.43
C LEU A 1 5.79 -13.03 0.06
N LYS A 2 6.33 -14.26 0.16
CA LYS A 2 5.56 -15.51 -0.13
C LYS A 2 4.22 -15.54 0.61
N TYR A 3 4.26 -15.24 1.91
CA TYR A 3 3.06 -15.20 2.76
C TYR A 3 2.07 -14.12 2.31
N THR A 4 2.55 -12.91 2.04
CA THR A 4 1.77 -11.79 1.51
C THR A 4 1.02 -12.15 0.22
N LEU A 5 1.67 -12.88 -0.69
CA LEU A 5 1.10 -13.30 -1.97
C LEU A 5 0.01 -14.35 -1.82
N PHE A 6 0.27 -15.43 -1.07
CA PHE A 6 -0.60 -16.60 -1.06
C PHE A 6 -1.62 -16.61 0.08
N GLN A 7 -1.29 -16.01 1.23
CA GLN A 7 -2.15 -16.06 2.41
C GLN A 7 -2.95 -14.79 2.60
N ILE A 8 -2.34 -13.61 2.34
CA ILE A 8 -3.02 -12.33 2.51
C ILE A 8 -3.80 -11.97 1.25
N PHE A 9 -3.12 -11.51 0.20
CA PHE A 9 -3.77 -11.15 -1.07
C PHE A 9 -4.16 -12.36 -1.93
N GLY A 10 -3.92 -13.57 -1.43
CA GLY A 10 -4.51 -14.79 -1.95
C GLY A 10 -5.99 -14.94 -1.58
N ARG A 11 -6.41 -14.32 -0.47
CA ARG A 11 -7.74 -14.53 0.16
C ARG A 11 -8.59 -13.25 0.24
N ILE A 12 -7.97 -12.08 0.23
CA ILE A 12 -8.70 -10.80 0.26
C ILE A 12 -9.43 -10.56 -1.05
N ASP A 13 -10.74 -10.33 -0.96
CA ASP A 13 -11.61 -9.95 -2.08
C ASP A 13 -12.20 -8.55 -1.87
N ARG A 14 -11.34 -7.56 -2.04
CA ARG A 14 -11.67 -6.12 -2.00
C ARG A 14 -11.15 -5.45 -3.26
N PRO A 15 -11.92 -5.45 -4.37
CA PRO A 15 -11.49 -4.83 -5.62
C PRO A 15 -11.53 -3.30 -5.59
N GLU A 16 -12.29 -2.72 -4.65
CA GLU A 16 -12.41 -1.29 -4.44
C GLU A 16 -11.21 -0.66 -3.72
N ALA A 17 -10.31 -1.49 -3.17
CA ALA A 17 -9.16 -1.05 -2.40
C ALA A 17 -7.84 -1.22 -3.17
N SER A 18 -6.95 -0.24 -3.08
CA SER A 18 -5.56 -0.43 -3.50
C SER A 18 -4.84 -1.31 -2.47
N ARG A 19 -4.01 -2.23 -2.97
CA ARG A 19 -3.33 -3.23 -2.15
C ARG A 19 -1.85 -2.93 -2.12
N ILE A 20 -1.29 -2.76 -0.93
CA ILE A 20 0.09 -2.32 -0.76
C ILE A 20 0.81 -3.22 0.23
N ALA A 21 2.02 -3.65 -0.13
CA ALA A 21 2.95 -4.30 0.77
C ALA A 21 4.13 -3.37 1.05
N LEU A 22 4.21 -2.83 2.26
CA LEU A 22 5.34 -2.03 2.72
C LEU A 22 6.40 -2.98 3.29
N LEU A 23 7.52 -3.14 2.58
CA LEU A 23 8.56 -4.12 2.89
C LEU A 23 9.75 -3.42 3.55
N LEU A 24 9.88 -3.58 4.87
CA LEU A 24 10.95 -3.00 5.68
C LEU A 24 12.14 -3.97 5.70
N MET A 25 13.27 -3.53 5.14
CA MET A 25 14.47 -4.34 4.98
C MET A 25 15.67 -3.63 5.56
N ALA A 26 16.43 -4.32 6.38
CA ALA A 26 17.63 -3.78 7.01
C ALA A 26 18.84 -4.69 6.82
N SER A 27 18.69 -5.85 6.18
CA SER A 27 19.79 -6.79 5.97
C SER A 27 19.77 -7.44 4.57
N GLN A 28 20.71 -8.35 4.34
CA GLN A 28 20.79 -9.12 3.12
C GLN A 28 20.30 -10.54 3.38
N GLU A 29 19.19 -10.92 2.72
CA GLU A 29 18.72 -12.29 2.74
C GLU A 29 19.76 -13.26 2.17
N PRO A 30 19.90 -14.47 2.74
CA PRO A 30 20.68 -15.54 2.14
C PRO A 30 20.25 -15.80 0.69
N PRO A 31 21.19 -16.08 -0.25
CA PRO A 31 20.87 -16.29 -1.67
C PRO A 31 19.80 -17.37 -1.92
N ARG A 32 19.67 -18.35 -1.02
CA ARG A 32 18.65 -19.40 -1.09
C ARG A 32 17.22 -18.85 -0.98
N LEU A 33 17.00 -17.86 -0.11
CA LEU A 33 15.70 -17.22 0.10
C LEU A 33 15.42 -16.17 -0.99
N ALA A 34 16.45 -15.42 -1.39
CA ALA A 34 16.38 -14.40 -2.44
C ALA A 34 15.98 -14.95 -3.82
N ARG A 35 16.27 -16.23 -4.11
CA ARG A 35 16.02 -16.86 -5.43
C ARG A 35 14.58 -16.70 -5.95
N ASN A 36 13.60 -16.74 -5.05
CA ASN A 36 12.19 -16.66 -5.42
C ASN A 36 11.57 -15.28 -5.23
N LEU A 37 12.34 -14.30 -4.73
CA LEU A 37 11.84 -12.97 -4.40
C LEU A 37 11.14 -12.33 -5.61
N ILE A 38 11.82 -12.30 -6.76
CA ILE A 38 11.28 -11.69 -7.98
C ILE A 38 10.02 -12.41 -8.46
N ARG A 39 9.96 -13.74 -8.35
CA ARG A 39 8.75 -14.50 -8.68
C ARG A 39 7.57 -14.08 -7.79
N TYR A 40 7.81 -13.85 -6.49
CA TYR A 40 6.77 -13.39 -5.58
C TYR A 40 6.33 -11.96 -5.89
N VAL A 41 7.27 -11.05 -6.16
CA VAL A 41 6.95 -9.66 -6.55
C VAL A 41 6.13 -9.63 -7.85
N GLN A 42 6.50 -10.44 -8.84
CA GLN A 42 5.71 -10.58 -10.08
C GLN A 42 4.31 -11.16 -9.83
N GLY A 43 4.20 -12.13 -8.92
CA GLY A 43 2.90 -12.65 -8.48
C GLY A 43 2.03 -11.59 -7.80
N LEU A 44 2.64 -10.74 -6.97
CA LEU A 44 1.98 -9.61 -6.31
C LEU A 44 1.51 -8.58 -7.33
N LYS A 45 2.37 -8.23 -8.30
CA LYS A 45 2.01 -7.36 -9.43
C LYS A 45 0.79 -7.89 -10.19
N LYS A 46 0.73 -9.19 -10.51
CA LYS A 46 -0.43 -9.80 -11.18
C LYS A 46 -1.73 -9.68 -10.38
N LYS A 47 -1.64 -9.60 -9.06
CA LYS A 47 -2.76 -9.36 -8.14
C LYS A 47 -3.03 -7.88 -7.85
N LYS A 48 -2.41 -6.97 -8.61
CA LYS A 48 -2.47 -5.51 -8.43
C LYS A 48 -2.01 -5.08 -7.04
N VAL A 49 -1.03 -5.80 -6.48
CA VAL A 49 -0.39 -5.42 -5.21
C VAL A 49 0.88 -4.63 -5.52
N ILE A 50 0.96 -3.42 -4.99
CA ILE A 50 2.12 -2.54 -5.06
C ILE A 50 3.09 -2.93 -3.94
N VAL A 51 4.38 -3.03 -4.26
CA VAL A 51 5.40 -3.39 -3.27
C VAL A 51 6.33 -2.21 -3.08
N ILE A 52 6.31 -1.61 -1.91
CA ILE A 52 7.12 -0.44 -1.55
C ILE A 52 8.27 -0.92 -0.66
N PRO A 53 9.50 -1.06 -1.19
CA PRO A 53 10.64 -1.43 -0.38
C PRO A 53 11.18 -0.23 0.39
N VAL A 54 11.34 -0.40 1.70
CA VAL A 54 11.97 0.55 2.63
C VAL A 54 13.27 -0.08 3.12
N GLY A 55 14.40 0.35 2.56
CA GLY A 55 15.74 -0.04 2.99
C GLY A 55 16.21 0.81 4.15
N ILE A 56 16.64 0.20 5.25
CA ILE A 56 17.07 0.86 6.47
C ILE A 56 18.52 0.46 6.76
N GLY A 57 19.39 1.44 6.85
CA GLY A 57 20.78 1.22 7.26
C GLY A 57 21.70 0.72 6.14
N PRO A 58 23.01 0.64 6.45
CA PRO A 58 24.05 0.30 5.48
C PRO A 58 23.99 -1.17 5.03
N HIS A 59 23.27 -2.02 5.76
CA HIS A 59 23.16 -3.45 5.49
C HIS A 59 21.94 -3.81 4.63
N ALA A 60 21.05 -2.86 4.35
CA ALA A 60 19.91 -3.08 3.47
C ALA A 60 20.36 -3.54 2.07
N ASN A 61 19.64 -4.51 1.51
CA ASN A 61 19.99 -5.07 0.20
C ASN A 61 19.55 -4.16 -0.97
N LEU A 62 20.36 -3.15 -1.30
CA LEU A 62 20.08 -2.20 -2.39
C LEU A 62 19.86 -2.88 -3.75
N LYS A 63 20.53 -4.00 -4.01
CA LYS A 63 20.35 -4.77 -5.25
C LYS A 63 18.94 -5.37 -5.32
N GLN A 64 18.43 -5.91 -4.22
CA GLN A 64 17.06 -6.41 -4.15
C GLN A 64 16.04 -5.27 -4.26
N ILE A 65 16.26 -4.15 -3.56
CA ILE A 65 15.40 -2.94 -3.64
C ILE A 65 15.22 -2.51 -5.10
N ARG A 66 16.33 -2.30 -5.82
CA ARG A 66 16.30 -1.90 -7.24
C ARG A 66 15.60 -2.93 -8.13
N ASN A 67 15.71 -4.22 -7.82
CA ASN A 67 15.02 -5.25 -8.59
C ASN A 67 13.51 -5.26 -8.34
N ILE A 68 13.05 -4.89 -7.15
CA ILE A 68 11.63 -4.73 -6.80
C ILE A 68 11.06 -3.48 -7.50
N GLU A 69 11.77 -2.35 -7.42
CA GLU A 69 11.40 -1.08 -8.04
C GLU A 69 11.20 -1.23 -9.56
N LYS A 70 12.09 -1.98 -10.23
CA LYS A 70 11.97 -2.27 -11.67
C LYS A 70 10.73 -3.07 -12.07
N GLN A 71 10.01 -3.69 -11.13
CA GLN A 71 8.84 -4.50 -11.49
C GLN A 71 7.62 -3.65 -11.85
N ALA A 72 7.47 -2.45 -11.29
CA ALA A 72 6.34 -1.57 -11.54
C ALA A 72 6.69 -0.11 -11.18
N PRO A 73 6.22 0.90 -11.93
CA PRO A 73 6.52 2.31 -11.63
C PRO A 73 6.00 2.76 -10.26
N GLU A 74 4.98 2.09 -9.71
CA GLU A 74 4.41 2.35 -8.38
C GLU A 74 5.25 1.75 -7.24
N ASN A 75 6.25 0.91 -7.53
CA ASN A 75 7.11 0.29 -6.52
C ASN A 75 8.24 1.25 -6.08
N LYS A 76 7.91 2.51 -5.74
CA LYS A 76 8.88 3.51 -5.28
C LYS A 76 9.65 2.98 -4.08
N ALA A 77 10.97 3.10 -4.11
CA ALA A 77 11.83 2.72 -3.01
C ALA A 77 12.09 3.89 -2.05
N PHE A 78 12.19 3.58 -0.76
CA PHE A 78 12.66 4.50 0.27
C PHE A 78 13.95 3.92 0.85
N VAL A 79 15.07 4.63 0.76
CA VAL A 79 16.34 4.21 1.36
C VAL A 79 16.68 5.21 2.45
N LEU A 80 16.93 4.69 3.65
CA LEU A 80 17.14 5.42 4.89
C LEU A 80 18.49 5.00 5.49
N SER A 81 19.21 5.94 6.11
CA SER A 81 20.52 5.65 6.72
C SER A 81 20.39 4.98 8.09
N SER A 82 19.29 5.22 8.82
CA SER A 82 18.99 4.61 10.12
C SER A 82 17.47 4.50 10.33
N VAL A 83 17.06 3.88 11.44
CA VAL A 83 15.66 3.85 11.86
C VAL A 83 15.11 5.21 12.25
N ASP A 84 15.95 6.13 12.73
CA ASP A 84 15.51 7.47 13.16
C ASP A 84 14.96 8.29 11.97
N GLU A 85 15.49 8.05 10.77
CA GLU A 85 14.99 8.67 9.54
C GLU A 85 13.59 8.15 9.14
N LEU A 86 13.15 7.00 9.66
CA LEU A 86 11.83 6.47 9.37
C LEU A 86 10.74 7.38 9.95
N GLU A 87 10.96 7.94 11.14
CA GLU A 87 10.05 8.92 11.72
C GLU A 87 10.07 10.22 10.91
N GLN A 88 11.26 10.70 10.54
CA GLN A 88 11.42 11.93 9.76
C GLN A 88 10.75 11.84 8.38
N ARG A 89 10.76 10.65 7.76
CA ARG A 89 10.17 10.41 6.44
C ARG A 89 8.79 9.74 6.50
N ARG A 90 8.22 9.55 7.69
CA ARG A 90 6.91 8.93 7.90
C ARG A 90 5.85 9.59 7.04
N ASP A 91 5.75 10.91 7.12
CA ASP A 91 4.70 11.66 6.43
C ASP A 91 4.89 11.60 4.91
N GLU A 92 6.13 11.56 4.41
CA GLU A 92 6.40 11.34 2.98
C GLU A 92 5.92 9.95 2.52
N ILE A 93 6.20 8.91 3.31
CA ILE A 93 5.78 7.54 3.02
C ILE A 93 4.25 7.45 3.04
N ILE A 94 3.60 8.03 4.06
CA ILE A 94 2.14 8.05 4.19
C ILE A 94 1.50 8.80 3.03
N ASN A 95 1.99 9.99 2.69
CA ASN A 95 1.45 10.76 1.57
C ASN A 95 1.54 9.97 0.26
N TYR A 96 2.69 9.32 0.02
CA TYR A 96 2.83 8.46 -1.15
C TYR A 96 1.85 7.28 -1.16
N LEU A 97 1.62 6.63 -0.01
CA LEU A 97 0.61 5.57 0.12
C LEU A 97 -0.81 6.09 -0.17
N CYS A 98 -1.13 7.29 0.29
CA CYS A 98 -2.43 7.93 0.04
C CYS A 98 -2.64 8.30 -1.43
N ASP A 99 -1.59 8.74 -2.13
CA ASP A 99 -1.64 9.02 -3.58
C ASP A 99 -1.92 7.76 -4.42
N LEU A 100 -1.64 6.58 -3.86
CA LEU A 100 -1.94 5.28 -4.48
C LEU A 100 -3.37 4.80 -4.20
N ALA A 101 -4.14 5.50 -3.37
CA ALA A 101 -5.51 5.14 -3.10
C ALA A 101 -6.40 5.38 -4.33
N PRO A 102 -7.44 4.55 -4.56
CA PRO A 102 -8.37 4.79 -5.64
C PRO A 102 -9.07 6.13 -5.46
N GLU A 103 -9.20 6.88 -6.55
CA GLU A 103 -9.93 8.14 -6.53
C GLU A 103 -11.40 7.88 -6.14
N PRO A 104 -11.98 8.67 -5.23
CA PRO A 104 -13.38 8.53 -4.88
C PRO A 104 -14.26 8.58 -6.14
N PRO A 105 -15.30 7.74 -6.25
CA PRO A 105 -16.25 7.90 -7.34
C PRO A 105 -16.79 9.34 -7.27
N GLY A 106 -16.60 10.08 -8.35
CA GLY A 106 -17.04 11.46 -8.47
C GLY A 106 -18.54 11.59 -8.21
N PRO A 107 -19.04 12.79 -7.85
CA PRO A 107 -20.45 12.99 -7.62
C PRO A 107 -21.21 12.53 -8.86
N THR A 108 -22.01 11.47 -8.68
CA THR A 108 -22.86 10.95 -9.74
C THR A 108 -23.78 12.09 -10.12
N GLN A 109 -23.66 12.63 -11.33
CA GLN A 109 -24.70 13.50 -11.87
C GLN A 109 -25.98 12.69 -11.76
N GLN A 110 -26.89 13.13 -10.88
CA GLN A 110 -28.20 12.55 -10.76
C GLN A 110 -28.82 12.63 -12.16
N SER A 111 -28.98 11.47 -12.79
CA SER A 111 -29.71 11.36 -14.05
C SER A 111 -31.06 12.05 -13.83
N PRO A 112 -31.53 12.96 -14.71
CA PRO A 112 -32.76 13.71 -14.48
C PRO A 112 -33.92 12.74 -14.24
N VAL A 113 -34.33 12.60 -12.98
CA VAL A 113 -35.51 11.82 -12.63
C VAL A 113 -36.69 12.58 -13.21
N ALA A 114 -37.45 11.93 -14.08
CA ALA A 114 -38.68 12.45 -14.64
C ALA A 114 -39.60 12.95 -13.50
N PRO A 115 -40.25 14.13 -13.63
CA PRO A 115 -41.04 14.69 -12.55
C PRO A 115 -42.27 13.80 -12.30
N VAL A 116 -42.33 13.20 -11.12
CA VAL A 116 -43.53 12.57 -10.58
C VAL A 116 -44.23 13.59 -9.68
N THR A 117 -45.54 13.69 -9.89
CA THR A 117 -46.51 14.63 -9.32
C THR A 117 -46.36 14.87 -7.81
N VAL A 118 -46.42 16.15 -7.42
CA VAL A 118 -46.15 16.71 -6.09
C VAL A 118 -47.25 16.39 -5.08
N GLY A 119 -46.87 16.02 -3.85
CA GLY A 119 -47.71 16.08 -2.64
C GLY A 119 -46.94 16.83 -1.52
N PRO A 120 -47.62 17.61 -0.65
CA PRO A 120 -46.96 18.67 0.13
C PRO A 120 -46.24 18.18 1.41
N GLU A 121 -44.99 18.65 1.52
CA GLU A 121 -44.17 19.04 2.68
C GLU A 121 -44.26 18.31 4.04
N LEU A 122 -43.10 17.79 4.48
CA LEU A 122 -42.47 18.27 5.73
C LEU A 122 -40.93 18.18 5.60
N SER A 123 -40.31 19.34 5.39
CA SER A 123 -38.85 19.52 5.25
C SER A 123 -38.13 19.31 6.59
N GLY A 124 -37.54 18.12 6.76
CA GLY A 124 -36.48 17.87 7.74
C GLY A 124 -35.13 17.89 7.03
N VAL A 125 -34.44 19.03 7.06
CA VAL A 125 -33.09 19.19 6.52
C VAL A 125 -32.12 18.38 7.39
N LEU A 126 -31.87 17.12 7.03
CA LEU A 126 -30.62 16.46 7.37
C LEU A 126 -29.61 16.89 6.32
N SER A 127 -28.86 17.94 6.64
CA SER A 127 -27.63 18.27 5.92
C SER A 127 -26.68 17.07 6.05
N SER A 128 -26.74 16.17 5.08
CA SER A 128 -25.70 15.16 4.89
C SER A 128 -24.43 15.94 4.57
N GLY A 129 -23.56 16.11 5.56
CA GLY A 129 -22.20 16.60 5.35
C GLY A 129 -21.50 15.79 4.25
N PRO A 130 -20.37 16.29 3.70
CA PRO A 130 -19.67 15.63 2.62
C PRO A 130 -19.43 14.18 2.99
N LYS A 131 -20.04 13.26 2.25
CA LYS A 131 -19.84 11.83 2.41
C LYS A 131 -18.37 11.60 2.07
N ARG A 132 -17.50 11.60 3.08
CA ARG A 132 -16.10 11.21 2.94
C ARG A 132 -16.15 9.78 2.43
N ASN A 133 -15.99 9.58 1.14
CA ASN A 133 -15.73 8.27 0.59
C ASN A 133 -14.41 7.83 1.23
N PRO A 134 -14.41 6.83 2.14
CA PRO A 134 -13.18 6.43 2.79
C PRO A 134 -12.25 5.88 1.71
N MET A 135 -11.04 6.43 1.62
CA MET A 135 -9.98 5.85 0.80
C MET A 135 -9.81 4.38 1.21
N ALA A 136 -10.01 3.46 0.27
CA ALA A 136 -9.91 2.04 0.55
C ALA A 136 -8.47 1.59 0.24
N LEU A 137 -7.70 1.36 1.30
CA LEU A 137 -6.33 0.85 1.25
C LEU A 137 -6.21 -0.42 2.10
N ASP A 138 -5.68 -1.48 1.51
CA ASP A 138 -5.24 -2.68 2.23
C ASP A 138 -3.71 -2.67 2.28
N VAL A 139 -3.17 -2.26 3.43
CA VAL A 139 -1.72 -2.15 3.64
C VAL A 139 -1.22 -3.30 4.53
N VAL A 140 -0.19 -4.00 4.07
CA VAL A 140 0.52 -5.03 4.83
C VAL A 140 1.94 -4.56 5.09
N PHE A 141 2.31 -4.49 6.37
CA PHE A 141 3.70 -4.28 6.78
C PHE A 141 4.43 -5.62 6.80
N VAL A 142 5.50 -5.74 6.03
CA VAL A 142 6.38 -6.91 6.00
C VAL A 142 7.71 -6.50 6.62
N LEU A 143 7.89 -6.89 7.87
CA LEU A 143 9.12 -6.65 8.62
C LEU A 143 10.12 -7.77 8.32
N GLU A 144 11.34 -7.40 7.94
CA GLU A 144 12.44 -8.35 7.83
C GLU A 144 12.84 -8.85 9.23
N GLY A 145 12.71 -10.15 9.46
CA GLY A 145 13.27 -10.81 10.63
C GLY A 145 14.69 -11.29 10.33
N SER A 146 15.70 -10.58 10.83
CA SER A 146 17.11 -10.93 10.68
C SER A 146 17.80 -10.97 12.03
N ASP A 147 18.54 -12.05 12.30
CA ASP A 147 19.35 -12.17 13.52
C ASP A 147 20.48 -11.12 13.58
N LYS A 148 20.73 -10.40 12.47
CA LYS A 148 21.76 -9.35 12.37
C LYS A 148 21.24 -7.95 12.67
N VAL A 149 19.92 -7.77 12.63
CA VAL A 149 19.24 -6.49 12.87
C VAL A 149 18.36 -6.73 14.09
N GLY A 150 19.02 -6.81 15.25
CA GLY A 150 18.35 -7.06 16.53
C GLY A 150 17.60 -5.84 17.05
N GLU A 151 17.17 -5.92 18.32
CA GLU A 151 16.40 -4.91 19.07
C GLU A 151 17.00 -3.49 19.07
N ALA A 152 18.31 -3.35 18.86
CA ALA A 152 18.95 -2.04 18.77
C ALA A 152 18.76 -1.33 17.41
N SER A 153 18.11 -1.98 16.45
CA SER A 153 17.97 -1.50 15.07
C SER A 153 16.54 -1.62 14.52
N PHE A 154 15.56 -1.92 15.39
CA PHE A 154 14.12 -1.84 15.14
C PHE A 154 13.36 -1.53 16.43
#